data_AF-A0A3D5FPF4-F1
#
_entry.id   AF-A0A3D5FPF4-F1
#
_cell.length_a   1.000
_cell.length_b   1.000
_cell.length_c   1.000
_cell.angle_alpha   90.00
_cell.angle_beta   90.00
_cell.angle_gamma   90.00
#
_symmetry.space_group_name_H-M   'P 1'
#
loop_
_entity.id
_entity.type
_entity.pdbx_description
1 polymer ?
#
loop_
_entity_poly.entity_id
_entity_poly.type
_entity_poly.pdbx_seq_one_letter_code
_entity_poly.pdbx_strand_id
1 'polypeptide(L)'
;GGNAIDAAIATAAALNVVEPYMSGIGGVGYMHIYSAKKKEHKICDYVGLTPAGTDLALYDDDSKKSRGPLSPLVPGACGGWLEALRRYGSMEPADV
;
A
#
# COMPACT_ATOMS: atom_id res chain seq x y z
N GLY A 1 -5.33 19.30 -14.22
CA GLY A 1 -4.56 18.06 -14.21
C GLY A 1 -4.33 17.64 -12.77
N GLY A 2 -3.98 16.37 -12.55
CA GLY A 2 -3.66 15.84 -11.23
C GLY A 2 -2.34 16.37 -10.66
N ASN A 3 -2.13 16.14 -9.37
CA ASN A 3 -0.90 16.48 -8.67
C ASN A 3 0.01 15.25 -8.50
N ALA A 4 1.14 15.41 -7.81
CA ALA A 4 2.12 14.35 -7.64
C ALA A 4 1.56 13.10 -6.93
N ILE A 5 0.58 13.25 -6.04
CA ILE A 5 -0.07 12.13 -5.35
C ILE A 5 -1.01 11.39 -6.29
N ASP A 6 -1.80 12.10 -7.11
CA ASP A 6 -2.63 11.49 -8.14
C ASP A 6 -1.76 10.67 -9.10
N ALA A 7 -0.65 11.25 -9.58
CA ALA A 7 0.28 10.56 -10.48
C ALA A 7 0.96 9.33 -9.84
N ALA A 8 1.33 9.42 -8.55
CA ALA A 8 1.93 8.30 -7.83
C ALA A 8 0.96 7.12 -7.69
N ILE A 9 -0.32 7.39 -7.39
CA ILE A 9 -1.33 6.33 -7.26
C ILE A 9 -1.71 5.74 -8.61
N ALA A 10 -1.87 6.55 -9.66
CA ALA A 10 -2.08 6.04 -11.03
C ALA A 10 -0.92 5.13 -11.46
N THR A 11 0.32 5.52 -11.13
CA THR A 11 1.50 4.70 -11.41
C THR A 11 1.48 3.40 -10.62
N ALA A 12 1.15 3.44 -9.33
CA ALA A 12 1.05 2.24 -8.50
C ALA A 12 -0.05 1.27 -9.00
N ALA A 13 -1.19 1.81 -9.43
CA ALA A 13 -2.27 1.04 -10.05
C ALA A 13 -1.84 0.43 -11.39
N ALA A 14 -1.10 1.16 -12.21
CA ALA A 14 -0.54 0.62 -13.45
C ALA A 14 0.48 -0.50 -13.18
N LEU A 15 1.42 -0.30 -12.24
CA LEU A 15 2.42 -1.30 -11.83
C LEU A 15 1.77 -2.58 -11.29
N ASN A 16 0.64 -2.46 -10.57
CA ASN A 16 -0.14 -3.61 -10.13
C ASN A 16 -0.58 -4.53 -11.31
N VAL A 17 -0.66 -4.00 -12.53
CA VAL A 17 -0.99 -4.76 -13.75
C VAL A 17 0.27 -5.14 -14.54
N VAL A 18 1.18 -4.20 -14.76
CA VAL A 18 2.32 -4.40 -15.68
C VAL A 18 3.58 -4.95 -15.00
N GLU A 19 3.67 -4.87 -13.68
CA GLU A 19 4.75 -5.43 -12.84
C GLU A 19 4.20 -6.13 -11.58
N PRO A 20 3.32 -7.13 -11.73
CA PRO A 20 2.51 -7.68 -10.63
C PRO A 20 3.32 -8.49 -9.59
N TYR A 21 4.57 -8.84 -9.90
CA TYR A 21 5.42 -9.62 -9.00
C TYR A 21 6.06 -8.78 -7.89
N MET A 22 6.24 -7.47 -8.11
CA MET A 22 7.01 -6.61 -7.20
C MET A 22 6.13 -5.83 -6.23
N SER A 23 4.98 -5.34 -6.69
CA SER A 23 4.07 -4.53 -5.90
C SER A 23 2.62 -4.70 -6.38
N GLY A 24 1.66 -4.34 -5.53
CA GLY A 24 0.27 -4.39 -5.93
C GLY A 24 -0.72 -4.07 -4.83
N ILE A 25 -2.00 -4.14 -5.18
CA ILE A 25 -3.12 -3.80 -4.30
C ILE A 25 -3.23 -4.74 -3.08
N GLY A 26 -2.75 -5.98 -3.22
CA GLY A 26 -2.64 -6.97 -2.14
C GLY A 26 -1.41 -6.80 -1.26
N GLY A 27 -0.60 -5.76 -1.49
CA GLY A 27 0.65 -5.52 -0.80
C GLY A 27 0.53 -4.57 0.40
N VAL A 28 1.70 -4.09 0.82
CA VAL A 28 1.94 -3.23 1.96
C VAL A 28 3.05 -2.22 1.62
N GLY A 29 3.23 -1.16 2.40
CA GLY A 29 4.34 -0.23 2.15
C GLY A 29 4.23 1.11 2.86
N TYR A 30 5.07 2.04 2.41
CA TYR A 30 5.15 3.40 2.93
C TYR A 30 5.11 4.39 1.77
N MET A 31 4.35 5.47 1.93
CA MET A 31 4.38 6.61 1.01
C MET A 31 4.85 7.86 1.74
N HIS A 32 5.97 8.41 1.29
CA HIS A 32 6.49 9.68 1.79
C HIS A 32 5.88 10.82 0.99
N ILE A 33 5.22 11.74 1.69
CA ILE A 33 4.46 12.84 1.10
C ILE A 33 5.02 14.14 1.62
N TYR A 34 5.59 14.94 0.72
CA TYR A 34 5.84 16.34 0.97
C TYR A 34 4.74 17.19 0.32
N SER A 35 4.01 17.94 1.13
CA SER A 35 2.99 18.86 0.64
C SER A 35 3.51 20.29 0.70
N ALA A 36 3.88 20.86 -0.44
CA ALA A 36 4.27 22.28 -0.52
C ALA A 36 3.14 23.22 -0.07
N LYS A 37 1.88 22.86 -0.36
CA LYS A 37 0.68 23.62 0.05
C LYS A 37 0.53 23.69 1.57
N LYS A 38 0.73 22.56 2.26
CA LYS A 38 0.61 22.47 3.73
C LYS A 38 1.94 22.72 4.46
N LYS A 39 3.06 22.82 3.73
CA LYS A 39 4.44 22.93 4.25
C LYS A 39 4.79 21.82 5.26
N GLU A 40 4.39 20.59 4.97
CA GLU A 40 4.63 19.45 5.84
C GLU A 40 5.18 18.24 5.08
N HIS A 41 5.93 17.41 5.80
CA HIS A 41 6.29 16.07 5.38
C HIS A 41 5.56 15.06 6.26
N LYS A 42 4.85 14.12 5.64
CA LYS A 42 4.12 13.05 6.31
C LYS A 42 4.46 11.72 5.64
N ILE A 43 4.36 10.65 6.42
CA ILE A 43 4.48 9.29 5.92
C ILE A 43 3.12 8.65 6.08
N CYS A 44 2.55 8.16 4.97
CA CYS A 44 1.43 7.25 5.01
C CYS A 44 2.02 5.84 5.16
N ASP A 45 1.98 5.35 6.40
CA ASP A 45 2.32 3.97 6.72
C ASP A 45 1.09 3.09 6.49
N TYR A 46 1.21 2.20 5.53
CA TYR A 46 0.23 1.16 5.24
C TYR A 46 0.93 -0.21 5.22
N VAL A 47 1.94 -0.37 6.08
CA VAL A 47 2.47 -1.68 6.40
C VAL A 47 1.41 -2.47 7.13
N GLY A 48 0.92 -3.50 6.46
CA GLY A 48 -0.10 -4.40 6.96
C GLY A 48 0.22 -4.93 8.35
N LEU A 49 -0.82 -5.21 9.14
CA LEU A 49 -0.66 -5.84 10.45
C LEU A 49 -0.66 -7.36 10.33
N THR A 50 -0.13 -8.02 11.36
CA THR A 50 -0.35 -9.46 11.55
C THR A 50 -1.85 -9.72 11.70
N PRO A 51 -2.41 -10.73 11.01
CA PRO A 51 -3.81 -11.11 11.20
C PRO A 51 -4.15 -11.37 12.68
N ALA A 52 -5.32 -10.91 13.13
CA ALA A 52 -5.71 -11.03 14.54
C ALA A 52 -5.84 -12.49 15.03
N GLY A 53 -6.12 -13.43 14.10
CA GLY A 53 -6.24 -14.86 14.38
C GLY A 53 -4.94 -15.65 14.18
N THR A 54 -3.79 -14.99 14.07
CA THR A 54 -2.51 -15.68 13.87
C THR A 54 -2.15 -16.54 15.08
N ASP A 55 -1.89 -17.83 14.82
CA ASP A 55 -1.31 -18.77 15.78
C ASP A 55 0.17 -19.01 15.44
N LEU A 56 1.06 -18.67 16.36
CA LEU A 56 2.50 -18.83 16.19
C LEU A 56 2.92 -20.30 16.10
N ALA A 57 2.16 -21.23 16.68
CA ALA A 57 2.46 -22.66 16.59
C ALA A 57 2.36 -23.19 15.14
N LEU A 58 1.63 -22.50 14.26
CA LEU A 58 1.54 -22.85 12.84
C LEU A 58 2.82 -22.52 12.05
N TYR A 59 3.72 -21.70 12.61
CA TYR A 59 5.00 -21.27 12.01
C TYR A 59 6.19 -22.06 12.58
N ASP A 60 6.04 -23.37 12.67
CA ASP A 60 7.07 -24.34 13.07
C ASP A 60 8.21 -24.50 12.05
N ASP A 61 8.03 -23.96 10.84
CA ASP A 61 8.99 -24.01 9.74
C ASP A 61 9.07 -22.65 9.02
N ASP A 62 10.29 -22.22 8.70
CA ASP A 62 10.54 -20.90 8.10
C ASP A 62 9.98 -20.76 6.67
N SER A 63 9.79 -21.86 5.94
CA SER A 63 9.19 -21.79 4.60
C SER A 63 7.75 -21.27 4.63
N LYS A 64 7.01 -21.50 5.73
CA LYS A 64 5.64 -21.01 5.93
C LYS A 64 5.56 -19.49 6.11
N LYS A 65 6.67 -18.85 6.49
CA LYS A 65 6.79 -17.38 6.52
C LYS A 65 6.99 -16.79 5.13
N SER A 66 7.50 -17.59 4.19
CA SER A 66 7.92 -17.13 2.86
C SER A 66 6.95 -17.53 1.75
N ARG A 67 6.13 -18.57 1.96
CA ARG A 67 5.19 -19.10 0.96
C ARG A 67 3.91 -19.61 1.62
N GLY A 68 2.83 -19.59 0.84
CA GLY A 68 1.53 -20.11 1.25
C GLY A 68 0.68 -19.11 2.04
N PRO A 69 -0.51 -19.53 2.50
CA PRO A 69 -1.52 -18.63 3.06
C PRO A 69 -1.16 -18.04 4.43
N LEU A 70 -0.14 -18.56 5.11
CA LEU A 70 0.35 -18.04 6.39
C LEU A 70 1.39 -16.93 6.23
N SER A 71 1.98 -16.78 5.05
CA SER A 71 3.04 -15.80 4.78
C SER A 71 2.59 -14.33 4.74
N PRO A 72 1.42 -13.96 4.18
CA PRO A 72 1.07 -12.55 4.00
C PRO A 72 0.61 -11.86 5.29
N LEU A 73 0.94 -10.58 5.42
CA LEU A 73 0.28 -9.64 6.34
C LEU A 73 -1.09 -9.24 5.79
N VAL A 74 -1.93 -8.60 6.61
CA VAL A 74 -3.18 -8.02 6.13
C VAL A 74 -2.87 -6.92 5.10
N PRO A 75 -3.36 -7.01 3.85
CA PRO A 75 -3.05 -6.01 2.81
C PRO A 75 -3.43 -4.58 3.22
N GLY A 76 -2.48 -3.65 3.04
CA GLY A 76 -2.64 -2.24 3.41
C GLY A 76 -2.62 -1.28 2.21
N ALA A 77 -2.07 -1.69 1.07
CA ALA A 77 -1.82 -0.82 -0.07
C ALA A 77 -3.07 -0.07 -0.56
N CYS A 78 -4.19 -0.76 -0.80
CA CYS A 78 -5.44 -0.13 -1.25
C CYS A 78 -5.90 1.00 -0.31
N GLY A 79 -5.94 0.71 1.00
CA GLY A 79 -6.33 1.69 2.02
C GLY A 79 -5.37 2.88 2.08
N GLY A 80 -4.07 2.62 2.02
CA GLY A 80 -3.04 3.67 2.00
C GLY A 80 -3.15 4.57 0.77
N TRP A 81 -3.40 3.99 -0.41
CA TRP A 81 -3.55 4.72 -1.67
C TRP A 81 -4.76 5.65 -1.64
N LEU A 82 -5.92 5.13 -1.24
CA LEU A 82 -7.15 5.91 -1.13
C LEU A 82 -7.03 7.01 -0.06
N GLU A 83 -6.35 6.74 1.05
CA GLU A 83 -6.15 7.75 2.10
C GLU A 83 -5.19 8.86 1.66
N ALA A 84 -4.14 8.53 0.90
CA ALA A 84 -3.23 9.51 0.30
C ALA A 84 -3.97 10.41 -0.72
N LEU A 85 -4.76 9.81 -1.62
CA LEU A 85 -5.63 10.55 -2.55
C LEU A 85 -6.60 11.46 -1.81
N ARG A 86 -7.31 10.93 -0.80
CA ARG A 86 -8.30 11.71 -0.04
C ARG A 86 -7.69 12.93 0.66
N ARG A 87 -6.47 12.81 1.20
CA ARG A 87 -5.82 13.88 1.99
C ARG A 87 -5.00 14.87 1.16
N TYR A 88 -4.44 14.42 0.05
CA TYR A 88 -3.44 15.17 -0.72
C TYR A 88 -3.65 15.14 -2.24
N GLY A 89 -4.47 14.24 -2.76
CA GLY A 89 -4.86 14.17 -4.16
C GLY A 89 -5.77 15.33 -4.59
N SER A 90 -6.02 15.40 -5.89
CA SER A 90 -6.90 16.37 -6.52
C SER A 90 -7.83 15.78 -7.58
N MET A 91 -7.81 14.45 -7.77
CA MET A 91 -8.69 13.71 -8.66
C MET A 91 -9.55 12.71 -7.88
N GLU A 92 -10.67 12.29 -8.47
CA GLU A 92 -11.48 11.23 -7.89
C GLU A 92 -10.78 9.87 -8.08
N PRO A 93 -10.96 8.91 -7.15
CA PRO A 93 -10.32 7.59 -7.26
C PRO A 93 -10.62 6.83 -8.56
N ALA A 94 -11.76 7.12 -9.21
CA ALA A 94 -12.13 6.50 -10.48
C ALA A 94 -11.36 7.07 -11.69
N ASP A 95 -10.76 8.25 -11.54
CA ASP A 95 -10.03 8.95 -12.60
C ASP A 95 -8.49 8.74 -12.51
N VAL A 96 -8.04 7.93 -11.54
CA VAL A 96 -6.64 7.63 -11.22
C VAL A 96 -6.36 6.15 -11.48
#